data_AF-A0A7Y6ZUD1-F1
#
_entry.id   AF-A0A7Y6ZUD1-F1
#
_cell.length_a   1.000
_cell.length_b   1.000
_cell.length_c   1.000
_cell.angle_alpha   90.00
_cell.angle_beta   90.00
_cell.angle_gamma   90.00
#
_symmetry.space_group_name_H-M   'P 1'
#
loop_
_entity.id
_entity.type
_entity.pdbx_description
1 polymer ?
#
loop_
_entity_poly.entity_id
_entity_poly.type
_entity_poly.pdbx_seq_one_letter_code
_entity_poly.pdbx_strand_id
1 'polypeptide(L)'
;MLISQVRKILFAGIVFQFLCFSALAQTGNTLVIYDDELKNGWENWSFAEVNLSVPVGSIKPIKVEGKAWSALAFHHAPISLDDYNTLTFFINGGLEGGQTLSVKLVVDGEPLSAGYVIQPKAKSWALAEVPLSELDAEGKKIDGVWLQAHDAPYSAYYITKIQFE
;
A
#
# COMPACT_ATOMS: atom_id res chain seq x y z
N MET A 1 59.11 -18.87 -33.04
CA MET A 1 59.12 -17.85 -31.97
C MET A 1 58.47 -16.61 -32.59
N LEU A 2 57.24 -16.18 -32.31
CA LEU A 2 56.39 -16.22 -31.11
C LEU A 2 54.96 -16.75 -31.41
N ILE A 3 54.36 -17.29 -30.37
CA ILE A 3 52.95 -17.63 -30.14
C ILE A 3 52.14 -16.36 -29.86
N SER A 4 50.85 -16.30 -30.22
CA SER A 4 49.74 -15.64 -29.49
C SER A 4 48.65 -15.13 -30.44
N GLN A 5 47.33 -15.21 -30.24
CA GLN A 5 46.41 -15.94 -29.35
C GLN A 5 45.03 -15.79 -30.02
N VAL A 6 44.19 -16.82 -29.98
CA VAL A 6 42.82 -16.84 -30.50
C VAL A 6 41.89 -16.12 -29.51
N ARG A 7 41.07 -15.17 -29.94
CA ARG A 7 39.88 -14.73 -29.18
C ARG A 7 38.61 -15.12 -29.93
N LYS A 8 38.05 -16.27 -29.53
CA LYS A 8 36.65 -16.63 -29.78
C LYS A 8 35.81 -15.84 -28.77
N ILE A 9 34.96 -14.93 -29.24
CA ILE A 9 33.94 -14.30 -28.40
C ILE A 9 32.62 -14.98 -28.75
N LEU A 10 32.20 -15.90 -27.86
CA LEU A 10 30.85 -16.44 -27.78
C LEU A 10 29.96 -15.33 -27.19
N PHE A 11 28.95 -14.87 -27.93
CA PHE A 11 27.85 -14.11 -27.35
C PHE A 11 26.80 -15.11 -26.85
N ALA A 12 26.84 -15.39 -25.55
CA ALA A 12 25.80 -16.11 -24.85
C ALA A 12 24.54 -15.22 -24.74
N GLY A 13 23.39 -15.78 -25.12
CA GLY A 13 22.11 -15.08 -25.11
C GLY A 13 21.68 -14.68 -23.70
N ILE A 14 21.16 -13.47 -23.58
CA ILE A 14 20.44 -13.00 -22.38
C ILE A 14 18.95 -13.23 -22.64
N VAL A 15 18.40 -14.24 -21.99
CA VAL A 15 16.94 -14.46 -21.92
C VAL A 15 16.42 -13.51 -20.85
N PHE A 16 15.68 -12.47 -21.26
CA PHE A 16 14.96 -11.61 -20.34
C PHE A 16 13.71 -12.38 -19.88
N GLN A 17 13.78 -13.02 -18.71
CA GLN A 17 12.61 -13.64 -18.10
C GLN A 17 11.61 -12.56 -17.73
N PHE A 18 10.55 -12.44 -18.52
CA PHE A 18 9.32 -11.81 -18.08
C PHE A 18 8.77 -12.67 -16.95
N LEU A 19 8.88 -12.18 -15.71
CA LEU A 19 8.03 -12.65 -14.62
C LEU A 19 6.59 -12.28 -14.99
N CYS A 20 5.88 -13.22 -15.59
CA CYS A 20 4.42 -13.19 -15.58
C CYS A 20 4.02 -13.27 -14.11
N PHE A 21 3.59 -12.15 -13.53
CA PHE A 21 2.74 -12.19 -12.35
C PHE A 21 1.46 -12.89 -12.77
N SER A 22 1.39 -14.20 -12.56
CA SER A 22 0.11 -14.90 -12.55
C SER A 22 -0.69 -14.25 -11.42
N ALA A 23 -1.71 -13.47 -11.79
CA ALA A 23 -2.74 -13.09 -10.84
C ALA A 23 -3.37 -14.39 -10.36
N LEU A 24 -3.06 -14.80 -9.14
CA LEU A 24 -3.94 -15.71 -8.41
C LEU A 24 -5.26 -14.95 -8.33
N ALA A 25 -6.24 -15.38 -9.11
CA ALA A 25 -7.61 -14.94 -8.91
C ALA A 25 -8.02 -15.51 -7.54
N GLN A 26 -7.84 -14.71 -6.50
CA GLN A 26 -8.40 -14.98 -5.20
C GLN A 26 -9.91 -14.93 -5.39
N THR A 27 -10.55 -16.10 -5.42
CA THR A 27 -12.00 -16.25 -5.43
C THR A 27 -12.54 -15.93 -4.02
N GLY A 28 -12.25 -14.73 -3.54
CA GLY A 28 -12.79 -14.11 -2.35
C GLY A 28 -13.58 -12.87 -2.76
N ASN A 29 -14.48 -12.42 -1.90
CA ASN A 29 -15.08 -11.10 -2.06
C ASN A 29 -13.95 -10.06 -1.94
N THR A 30 -13.91 -9.06 -2.83
CA THR A 30 -12.94 -7.97 -2.75
C THR A 30 -13.68 -6.64 -2.64
N LEU A 31 -13.32 -5.82 -1.66
CA LEU A 31 -13.81 -4.45 -1.52
C LEU A 31 -12.67 -3.47 -1.76
N VAL A 32 -12.66 -2.88 -2.96
CA VAL A 32 -11.63 -1.91 -3.35
C VAL A 32 -11.90 -0.55 -2.69
N ILE A 33 -10.91 -0.02 -2.00
CA ILE A 33 -10.89 1.36 -1.47
C ILE A 33 -10.31 2.29 -2.54
N TYR A 34 -9.19 1.91 -3.13
CA TYR A 34 -8.47 2.71 -4.11
C TYR A 34 -7.78 1.85 -5.16
N ASP A 35 -8.05 2.12 -6.44
CA ASP A 35 -7.29 1.60 -7.58
C ASP A 35 -7.27 2.67 -8.67
N ASP A 36 -6.14 3.39 -8.74
CA ASP A 36 -5.89 4.62 -9.52
C ASP A 36 -6.84 5.81 -9.28
N GLU A 37 -7.95 5.57 -8.59
CA GLU A 37 -8.96 6.51 -8.09
C GLU A 37 -9.69 5.87 -6.89
N LEU A 38 -10.40 6.68 -6.10
CA LEU A 38 -11.27 6.18 -5.03
C LEU A 38 -12.42 5.35 -5.63
N LYS A 39 -12.75 4.23 -5.00
CA LYS A 39 -13.78 3.29 -5.46
C LYS A 39 -14.87 3.11 -4.41
N ASN A 40 -15.97 2.48 -4.82
CA ASN A 40 -16.98 1.92 -3.92
C ASN A 40 -17.47 2.88 -2.82
N GLY A 41 -17.62 4.17 -3.13
CA GLY A 41 -18.13 5.18 -2.20
C GLY A 41 -17.12 5.67 -1.15
N TRP A 42 -15.86 5.24 -1.21
CA TRP A 42 -14.82 5.74 -0.31
C TRP A 42 -14.46 7.19 -0.61
N GLU A 43 -14.24 7.97 0.44
CA GLU A 43 -13.90 9.38 0.39
C GLU A 43 -12.55 9.66 1.04
N ASN A 44 -11.87 10.71 0.58
CA ASN A 44 -10.63 11.18 1.19
C ASN A 44 -10.95 12.17 2.32
N TRP A 45 -10.72 11.77 3.56
CA TRP A 45 -10.89 12.57 4.78
C TRP A 45 -9.55 12.80 5.49
N SER A 46 -8.46 12.78 4.72
CA SER A 46 -7.10 12.88 5.24
C SER A 46 -6.84 14.19 5.95
N PHE A 47 -6.01 14.09 6.98
CA PHE A 47 -5.43 15.22 7.71
C PHE A 47 -3.90 15.23 7.62
N ALA A 48 -3.36 14.51 6.63
CA ALA A 48 -2.03 14.67 6.04
C ALA A 48 -2.11 15.44 4.71
N GLU A 49 -0.96 15.81 4.14
CA GLU A 49 -0.92 16.31 2.76
C GLU A 49 -1.05 15.13 1.79
N VAL A 50 -2.13 15.13 1.00
CA VAL A 50 -2.49 14.02 0.13
C VAL A 50 -2.73 14.52 -1.29
N ASN A 51 -2.01 13.95 -2.24
CA ASN A 51 -2.26 14.10 -3.67
C ASN A 51 -2.74 12.75 -4.21
N LEU A 52 -4.01 12.66 -4.57
CA LEU A 52 -4.59 11.47 -5.18
C LEU A 52 -4.16 11.34 -6.65
N SER A 53 -4.09 10.11 -7.14
CA SER A 53 -3.91 9.78 -8.56
C SER A 53 -2.67 10.40 -9.22
N VAL A 54 -1.54 10.46 -8.50
CA VAL A 54 -0.26 10.97 -9.01
C VAL A 54 0.30 10.00 -10.05
N PRO A 55 0.55 10.40 -11.31
CA PRO A 55 1.05 9.49 -12.34
C PRO A 55 2.47 8.98 -12.02
N VAL A 56 2.63 7.66 -11.91
CA VAL A 56 3.93 6.97 -11.74
C VAL A 56 3.98 5.79 -12.69
N GLY A 57 4.57 6.00 -13.88
CA GLY A 57 4.55 5.00 -14.94
C GLY A 57 3.13 4.73 -15.44
N SER A 58 2.66 3.49 -15.33
CA SER A 58 1.30 3.08 -15.74
C SER A 58 0.27 3.04 -14.60
N ILE A 59 0.67 3.40 -13.38
CA ILE A 59 -0.22 3.44 -12.21
C ILE A 59 -0.34 4.87 -11.70
N LYS A 60 -1.40 5.14 -10.93
CA LYS A 60 -1.69 6.44 -10.33
C LYS A 60 -1.84 6.30 -8.81
N PRO A 61 -0.74 6.10 -8.06
CA PRO A 61 -0.81 6.03 -6.60
C PRO A 61 -1.26 7.34 -5.95
N ILE A 62 -1.60 7.23 -4.68
CA ILE A 62 -1.71 8.37 -3.77
C ILE A 62 -0.30 8.72 -3.29
N LYS A 63 0.10 9.99 -3.39
CA LYS A 63 1.29 10.53 -2.70
C LYS A 63 0.85 11.14 -1.37
N VAL A 64 1.53 10.75 -0.29
CA VAL A 64 1.23 11.24 1.07
C VAL A 64 2.50 11.73 1.73
N GLU A 65 2.46 12.92 2.31
CA GLU A 65 3.49 13.43 3.21
C GLU A 65 2.85 14.19 4.37
N GLY A 66 3.56 14.35 5.49
CA GLY A 66 2.90 14.93 6.64
C GLY A 66 3.75 15.13 7.88
N LYS A 67 3.06 15.60 8.92
CA LYS A 67 3.61 15.87 10.23
C LYS A 67 3.33 14.70 11.17
N ALA A 68 3.91 14.78 12.38
CA ALA A 68 3.56 13.90 13.47
C ALA A 68 2.02 13.77 13.60
N TRP A 69 1.56 12.54 13.85
CA TRP A 69 0.16 12.17 14.07
C TRP A 69 -0.80 12.36 12.91
N SER A 70 -0.38 12.96 11.79
CA SER A 70 -1.23 13.08 10.58
C SER A 70 -1.49 11.72 9.93
N ALA A 71 -2.59 11.59 9.19
CA ALA A 71 -2.94 10.35 8.51
C ALA A 71 -3.47 10.58 7.09
N LEU A 72 -3.17 9.61 6.21
CA LEU A 72 -4.04 9.28 5.09
C LEU A 72 -5.27 8.61 5.69
N ALA A 73 -6.45 9.21 5.50
CA ALA A 73 -7.69 8.74 6.07
C ALA A 73 -8.76 8.58 4.99
N PHE A 74 -9.35 7.39 4.95
CA PHE A 74 -10.50 7.08 4.12
C PHE A 74 -11.74 7.00 4.98
N HIS A 75 -12.85 7.52 4.47
CA HIS A 75 -14.17 7.43 5.09
C HIS A 75 -15.15 6.73 4.16
N HIS A 76 -16.10 5.99 4.73
CA HIS A 76 -17.21 5.36 4.04
C HIS A 76 -18.42 5.25 4.98
N ALA A 77 -19.62 5.04 4.43
CA ALA A 77 -20.76 4.65 5.26
C ALA A 77 -20.45 3.34 6.05
N PRO A 78 -21.09 3.06 7.20
CA PRO A 78 -20.76 1.86 7.98
C PRO A 78 -20.88 0.56 7.16
N ILE A 79 -19.78 -0.21 7.08
CA ILE A 79 -19.68 -1.48 6.34
C ILE A 79 -19.21 -2.61 7.26
N SER A 80 -19.76 -3.82 7.07
CA SER A 80 -19.23 -5.02 7.73
C SER A 80 -18.00 -5.51 6.98
N LEU A 81 -17.03 -6.04 7.74
CA LEU A 81 -15.85 -6.73 7.19
C LEU A 81 -15.91 -8.25 7.34
N ASP A 82 -17.06 -8.84 7.73
CA ASP A 82 -17.19 -10.28 8.03
C ASP A 82 -16.82 -11.21 6.84
N ASP A 83 -16.89 -10.70 5.61
CA ASP A 83 -16.53 -11.43 4.38
C ASP A 83 -15.05 -11.31 4.00
N TYR A 84 -14.23 -10.60 4.79
CA TYR A 84 -12.83 -10.30 4.50
C TYR A 84 -11.95 -10.69 5.69
N ASN A 85 -10.68 -11.01 5.41
CA ASN A 85 -9.70 -11.40 6.41
C ASN A 85 -8.49 -10.47 6.45
N THR A 86 -8.24 -9.75 5.35
CA THR A 86 -7.04 -8.95 5.16
C THR A 86 -7.36 -7.61 4.52
N LEU A 87 -6.64 -6.56 4.92
CA LEU A 87 -6.49 -5.33 4.16
C LEU A 87 -5.14 -5.40 3.42
N THR A 88 -5.17 -5.34 2.09
CA THR A 88 -3.98 -5.40 1.24
C THR A 88 -3.76 -4.07 0.53
N PHE A 89 -2.50 -3.71 0.32
CA PHE A 89 -2.10 -2.56 -0.50
C PHE A 89 -0.64 -2.65 -0.94
N PHE A 90 -0.31 -1.95 -2.03
CA PHE A 90 1.09 -1.73 -2.42
C PHE A 90 1.57 -0.39 -1.89
N ILE A 91 2.73 -0.37 -1.23
CA ILE A 91 3.33 0.84 -0.67
C ILE A 91 4.81 0.98 -1.05
N ASN A 92 5.24 2.22 -1.24
CA ASN A 92 6.63 2.61 -1.51
C ASN A 92 7.00 3.80 -0.63
N GLY A 93 8.08 3.70 0.13
CA GLY A 93 8.52 4.73 1.09
C GLY A 93 9.06 6.02 0.45
N GLY A 94 8.93 6.17 -0.86
CA GLY A 94 9.44 7.31 -1.60
C GLY A 94 10.96 7.31 -1.68
N LEU A 95 11.56 8.50 -1.82
CA LEU A 95 13.01 8.63 -2.00
C LEU A 95 13.79 8.27 -0.73
N GLU A 96 13.28 8.74 0.42
CA GLU A 96 13.98 8.68 1.72
C GLU A 96 13.59 7.47 2.56
N GLY A 97 12.33 7.00 2.48
CA GLY A 97 11.80 6.03 3.43
C GLY A 97 11.72 6.56 4.86
N GLY A 98 11.76 5.66 5.84
CA GLY A 98 11.83 5.99 7.27
C GLY A 98 10.48 6.28 7.93
N GLN A 99 9.38 6.14 7.20
CA GLN A 99 8.04 6.25 7.76
C GLN A 99 7.76 5.08 8.69
N THR A 100 7.13 5.36 9.83
CA THR A 100 6.48 4.36 10.68
C THR A 100 5.01 4.75 10.74
N LEU A 101 4.14 3.87 10.24
CA LEU A 101 2.71 4.13 10.09
C LEU A 101 1.92 3.06 10.82
N SER A 102 0.91 3.45 11.57
CA SER A 102 -0.10 2.55 12.12
C SER A 102 -1.31 2.50 11.19
N VAL A 103 -1.63 1.30 10.70
CA VAL A 103 -2.89 1.01 10.02
C VAL A 103 -3.96 0.81 11.08
N LYS A 104 -5.06 1.55 10.99
CA LYS A 104 -6.17 1.52 11.96
C LYS A 104 -7.51 1.48 11.24
N LEU A 105 -8.48 0.83 11.88
CA LEU A 105 -9.89 0.92 11.51
C LEU A 105 -10.59 1.98 12.37
N VAL A 106 -11.65 2.56 11.83
CA VAL A 106 -12.46 3.60 12.50
C VAL A 106 -13.89 3.09 12.62
N VAL A 107 -14.50 3.33 13.80
CA VAL A 107 -15.88 3.00 14.10
C VAL A 107 -16.53 4.21 14.76
N ASP A 108 -17.67 4.64 14.22
CA ASP A 108 -18.42 5.81 14.67
C ASP A 108 -17.54 7.08 14.72
N GLY A 109 -16.65 7.23 13.73
CA GLY A 109 -15.71 8.34 13.59
C GLY A 109 -14.47 8.29 14.50
N GLU A 110 -14.34 7.27 15.35
CA GLU A 110 -13.21 7.12 16.28
C GLU A 110 -12.30 5.94 15.89
N PRO A 111 -10.97 6.13 15.83
CA PRO A 111 -10.05 5.04 15.52
C PRO A 111 -10.04 4.00 16.66
N LEU A 112 -10.06 2.73 16.30
CA LEU A 112 -9.86 1.65 17.26
C LEU A 112 -8.47 1.76 17.92
N SER A 113 -8.35 1.25 19.15
CA SER A 113 -7.08 1.22 19.89
C SER A 113 -6.07 0.26 19.25
N ALA A 114 -6.56 -0.83 18.65
CA ALA A 114 -5.74 -1.76 17.90
C ALA A 114 -5.21 -1.12 16.62
N GLY A 115 -4.01 -1.53 16.22
CA GLY A 115 -3.37 -1.03 15.02
C GLY A 115 -2.21 -1.90 14.60
N TYR A 116 -1.93 -1.91 13.31
CA TYR A 116 -0.85 -2.69 12.72
C TYR A 116 0.25 -1.76 12.20
N VAL A 117 1.47 -1.92 12.71
CA VAL A 117 2.58 -1.03 12.35
C VAL A 117 3.29 -1.51 11.08
N ILE A 118 3.46 -0.60 10.12
CA ILE A 118 4.20 -0.83 8.88
C ILE A 118 5.34 0.19 8.73
N GLN A 119 6.38 -0.24 8.01
CA GLN A 119 7.54 0.59 7.68
C GLN A 119 7.88 0.42 6.19
N PRO A 120 7.33 1.27 5.30
CA PRO A 120 7.57 1.15 3.87
C PRO A 120 9.04 1.41 3.53
N LYS A 121 9.58 0.60 2.61
CA LYS A 121 10.97 0.69 2.18
C LYS A 121 11.15 1.80 1.16
N ALA A 122 12.26 2.53 1.25
CA ALA A 122 12.62 3.53 0.24
C ALA A 122 12.75 2.89 -1.15
N LYS A 123 12.33 3.62 -2.18
CA LYS A 123 12.56 3.35 -3.61
C LYS A 123 12.08 1.98 -4.09
N SER A 124 11.21 1.31 -3.35
CA SER A 124 10.71 -0.02 -3.69
C SER A 124 9.24 -0.16 -3.35
N TRP A 125 8.48 -0.71 -4.28
CA TRP A 125 7.12 -1.14 -4.04
C TRP A 125 7.14 -2.49 -3.33
N ALA A 126 6.36 -2.61 -2.27
CA ALA A 126 6.11 -3.86 -1.57
C ALA A 126 4.61 -4.04 -1.34
N LEU A 127 4.15 -5.29 -1.39
CA LEU A 127 2.83 -5.66 -0.90
C LEU A 127 2.86 -5.63 0.64
N ALA A 128 1.86 -5.00 1.24
CA ALA A 128 1.55 -5.11 2.65
C ALA A 128 0.23 -5.87 2.80
N GLU A 129 0.22 -6.82 3.74
CA GLU A 129 -0.94 -7.64 4.09
C GLU A 129 -1.21 -7.43 5.58
N VAL A 130 -2.32 -6.77 5.91
CA VAL A 130 -2.69 -6.46 7.29
C VAL A 130 -3.83 -7.38 7.70
N PRO A 131 -3.61 -8.36 8.59
CA PRO A 131 -4.67 -9.23 9.08
C PRO A 131 -5.71 -8.42 9.86
N LEU A 132 -6.98 -8.55 9.53
CA LEU A 132 -8.06 -7.81 10.21
C LEU A 132 -8.23 -8.25 11.67
N SER A 133 -7.78 -9.46 12.02
CA SER A 133 -7.72 -9.96 13.40
C SER A 133 -6.78 -9.14 14.30
N GLU A 134 -5.76 -8.48 13.73
CA GLU A 134 -4.84 -7.60 14.48
C GLU A 134 -5.41 -6.18 14.68
N LEU A 135 -6.56 -5.87 14.04
CA LEU A 135 -7.20 -4.56 14.07
C LEU A 135 -8.51 -4.56 14.88
N ASP A 136 -8.80 -5.61 15.64
CA ASP A 136 -10.05 -5.80 16.38
C ASP A 136 -11.31 -5.64 15.50
N ALA A 137 -11.26 -6.10 14.24
CA ALA A 137 -12.35 -5.90 13.27
C ALA A 137 -13.60 -6.78 13.51
N GLU A 138 -13.47 -7.88 14.26
CA GLU A 138 -14.50 -8.93 14.36
C GLU A 138 -15.85 -8.39 14.86
N GLY A 139 -16.91 -8.64 14.08
CA GLY A 139 -18.29 -8.24 14.40
C GLY A 139 -18.55 -6.73 14.40
N LYS A 140 -17.58 -5.91 13.93
CA LYS A 140 -17.72 -4.46 13.85
C LYS A 140 -18.12 -4.02 12.44
N LYS A 141 -18.84 -2.90 12.38
CA LYS A 141 -18.97 -2.13 11.15
C LYS A 141 -18.03 -0.95 11.22
N ILE A 142 -17.14 -0.82 10.25
CA ILE A 142 -16.21 0.30 10.17
C ILE A 142 -16.79 1.41 9.30
N ASP A 143 -16.38 2.63 9.56
CA ASP A 143 -16.65 3.80 8.70
C ASP A 143 -15.36 4.46 8.21
N GLY A 144 -14.18 3.91 8.54
CA GLY A 144 -12.93 4.45 8.06
C GLY A 144 -11.71 3.54 8.18
N VAL A 145 -10.67 3.90 7.43
CA VAL A 145 -9.35 3.26 7.45
C VAL A 145 -8.30 4.37 7.46
N TRP A 146 -7.39 4.33 8.43
CA TRP A 146 -6.31 5.32 8.57
C TRP A 146 -4.94 4.66 8.42
N LEU A 147 -4.03 5.33 7.73
CA LEU A 147 -2.59 5.11 7.82
C LEU A 147 -1.98 6.32 8.55
N GLN A 148 -1.88 6.19 9.87
CA GLN A 148 -1.50 7.28 10.77
C GLN A 148 -0.01 7.25 11.10
N ALA A 149 0.66 8.40 10.98
CA ALA A 149 2.03 8.56 11.43
C ALA A 149 2.16 8.66 12.96
N HIS A 150 3.36 8.44 13.46
CA HIS A 150 3.69 8.57 14.88
C HIS A 150 4.17 9.99 15.23
N ASP A 151 5.04 10.14 16.22
CA ASP A 151 5.43 11.40 16.86
C ASP A 151 6.43 12.27 16.07
N ALA A 152 6.70 11.92 14.80
CA ALA A 152 7.61 12.65 13.93
C ALA A 152 7.01 12.99 12.56
N PRO A 153 7.41 14.12 11.93
CA PRO A 153 7.11 14.36 10.52
C PRO A 153 7.78 13.31 9.63
N TYR A 154 7.22 13.11 8.45
CA TYR A 154 7.66 12.07 7.55
C TYR A 154 7.67 12.54 6.09
N SER A 155 8.68 12.07 5.37
CA SER A 155 8.84 12.32 3.94
C SER A 155 7.78 11.57 3.12
N ALA A 156 7.58 12.02 1.88
CA ALA A 156 6.58 11.44 0.99
C ALA A 156 6.72 9.93 0.81
N TYR A 157 5.60 9.22 0.96
CA TYR A 157 5.41 7.84 0.53
C TYR A 157 4.31 7.76 -0.53
N TYR A 158 4.22 6.62 -1.21
CA TYR A 158 3.22 6.35 -2.23
C TYR A 158 2.49 5.05 -1.91
N ILE A 159 1.17 5.03 -2.10
CA ILE A 159 0.32 3.87 -1.84
C ILE A 159 -0.72 3.70 -2.96
N THR A 160 -1.03 2.46 -3.32
CA THR A 160 -2.05 2.14 -4.34
C THR A 160 -2.65 0.75 -4.12
N LYS A 161 -3.70 0.42 -4.89
CA LYS A 161 -4.38 -0.88 -4.88
C LYS A 161 -4.78 -1.31 -3.47
N ILE A 162 -5.52 -0.44 -2.79
CA ILE A 162 -5.95 -0.63 -1.41
C ILE A 162 -7.29 -1.35 -1.44
N GLN A 163 -7.37 -2.53 -0.83
CA GLN A 163 -8.58 -3.35 -0.85
C GLN A 163 -8.68 -4.29 0.35
N PHE A 164 -9.90 -4.65 0.73
CA PHE A 164 -10.16 -5.77 1.61
C PHE A 164 -10.33 -7.06 0.78
N GLU A 165 -9.80 -8.16 1.30
CA GLU A 165 -9.79 -9.52 0.71
C GLU A 165 -10.05 -10.60 1.76
#